data_AF-A0A1B0B3H4-F1
#
_entry.id   AF-A0A1B0B3H4-F1
#
_cell.length_a   1.000
_cell.length_b   1.000
_cell.length_c   1.000
_cell.angle_alpha   90.00
_cell.angle_beta   90.00
_cell.angle_gamma   90.00
#
_symmetry.space_group_name_H-M   'P 1'
#
loop_
_entity.id
_entity.type
_entity.pdbx_description
1 polymer ?
#
loop_
_entity_poly.entity_id
_entity_poly.type
_entity_poly.pdbx_seq_one_letter_code
_entity_poly.pdbx_strand_id
1 'polypeptide(L)'
;MKINGKMATPIEEKVDQNLKIRTGMVNVSDGKCKPEPLRLNLTMELLTLQRLEIVTPTNPQNGPPSESKERMVQITRQKQGGLGLSIKGGAEHKLPILISRIYKDQAADITGQLFVGDAIIKVNGEYITACPHDDAVNILRNAGDIVVLTVKHYRAATPFLQKQLAKDTPDSDNDTTCAELKADEGYKSSVNNGGGGTISRSCSRPMSICSEPEKRWMDVVAVPLMMAYVTRYIYGTDKLRPNAFEVRGINGTSTGIIHCDDLAILSQWLKLINDNVVGLTHLQMKLYNRNFAVGERIEYMGWVNEGVINNNISWQSYKPRFLLLKGTEVMLFETPPVSKI
;
A
#
# COMPACT_ATOMS: atom_id res chain seq x y z
N MET A 1 30.57 -0.67 15.21
CA MET A 1 29.88 -1.98 15.22
C MET A 1 28.38 -1.71 15.24
N LYS A 2 27.71 -1.70 14.07
CA LYS A 2 26.26 -1.44 14.01
C LYS A 2 25.51 -2.75 14.20
N ILE A 3 24.62 -2.75 15.18
CA ILE A 3 23.85 -3.90 15.66
C ILE A 3 22.76 -4.17 14.61
N ASN A 4 22.95 -5.18 13.75
CA ASN A 4 21.85 -5.73 12.95
C ASN A 4 20.90 -6.44 13.91
N GLY A 5 19.82 -5.78 14.30
CA GLY A 5 18.74 -6.40 15.05
C GLY A 5 18.10 -7.50 14.19
N LYS A 6 18.30 -8.77 14.58
CA LYS A 6 17.57 -9.91 14.01
C LYS A 6 16.08 -9.67 14.21
N MET A 7 15.32 -9.48 13.13
CA MET A 7 13.86 -9.41 13.20
C MET A 7 13.28 -10.80 12.98
N ALA A 8 13.72 -11.78 13.77
CA ALA A 8 13.07 -13.09 13.80
C ALA A 8 11.87 -13.01 14.76
N THR A 9 10.73 -12.52 14.26
CA THR A 9 9.48 -12.62 15.01
C THR A 9 8.90 -14.03 14.84
N PRO A 10 8.50 -14.71 15.92
CA PRO A 10 7.77 -15.97 15.85
C PRO A 10 6.52 -15.87 14.96
N ILE A 11 6.09 -17.00 14.39
CA ILE A 11 4.81 -17.08 13.70
C ILE A 11 3.71 -17.12 14.76
N GLU A 12 2.86 -16.09 14.80
CA GLU A 12 1.69 -16.05 15.66
C GLU A 12 0.51 -16.71 14.96
N GLU A 13 -0.11 -17.71 15.58
CA GLU A 13 -1.38 -18.30 15.13
C GLU A 13 -2.53 -17.75 15.97
N LYS A 14 -3.57 -17.26 15.30
CA LYS A 14 -4.83 -16.83 15.91
C LYS A 14 -5.98 -17.56 15.21
N VAL A 15 -7.01 -17.89 15.98
CA VAL A 15 -8.27 -18.42 15.43
C VAL A 15 -9.30 -17.31 15.53
N ASP A 16 -9.78 -16.85 14.38
CA ASP A 16 -10.84 -15.85 14.29
C ASP A 16 -12.01 -16.44 13.51
N GLN A 17 -13.21 -16.46 14.09
CA GLN A 17 -14.41 -17.05 13.48
C GLN A 17 -14.18 -18.47 12.90
N ASN A 18 -13.46 -19.34 13.62
CA ASN A 18 -13.03 -20.69 13.20
C ASN A 18 -12.03 -20.74 12.03
N LEU A 19 -11.53 -19.60 11.55
CA LEU A 19 -10.47 -19.52 10.55
C LEU A 19 -9.11 -19.38 11.23
N LYS A 20 -8.17 -20.25 10.88
CA LYS A 20 -6.78 -20.16 11.34
C LYS A 20 -6.06 -19.09 10.53
N ILE A 21 -5.57 -18.07 11.23
CA ILE A 21 -4.80 -16.97 10.67
C ILE A 21 -3.40 -17.00 11.29
N ARG A 22 -2.37 -16.97 10.46
CA ARG A 22 -0.97 -16.99 10.90
C ARG A 22 -0.26 -15.74 10.43
N THR A 23 0.42 -15.06 11.33
CA THR A 23 1.10 -13.81 10.99
C THR A 23 2.52 -13.74 11.53
N GLY A 24 3.40 -13.03 10.84
CA GLY A 24 4.76 -12.78 11.29
C GLY A 24 5.44 -11.72 10.44
N MET A 25 6.44 -11.03 10.99
CA MET A 25 7.22 -10.04 10.26
C MET A 25 8.27 -10.73 9.38
N VAL A 26 8.43 -10.23 8.17
CA VAL A 26 9.41 -10.70 7.19
C VAL A 26 9.98 -9.51 6.43
N ASN A 27 11.14 -9.68 5.81
CA ASN A 27 11.68 -8.69 4.87
C ASN A 27 11.34 -9.10 3.44
N VAL A 28 10.86 -8.18 2.62
CA VAL A 28 10.45 -8.48 1.24
C VAL A 28 11.20 -7.59 0.26
N SER A 29 11.70 -8.17 -0.82
CA SER A 29 12.35 -7.43 -1.91
C SER A 29 11.81 -7.84 -3.27
N ASP A 30 11.76 -6.90 -4.20
CA ASP A 30 11.51 -7.13 -5.63
C ASP A 30 12.75 -7.61 -6.42
N GLY A 31 13.88 -7.83 -5.72
CA GLY A 31 15.18 -8.19 -6.31
C GLY A 31 15.98 -7.01 -6.87
N LYS A 32 15.46 -5.79 -6.80
CA LYS A 32 16.11 -4.55 -7.27
C LYS A 32 16.36 -3.56 -6.13
N CYS A 33 15.41 -3.46 -5.22
CA CYS A 33 15.43 -2.57 -4.07
C CYS A 33 15.92 -3.27 -2.80
N LYS A 34 16.28 -2.47 -1.79
CA LYS A 34 16.58 -3.01 -0.45
C LYS A 34 15.33 -3.71 0.11
N PRO A 35 15.49 -4.86 0.80
CA PRO A 35 14.36 -5.51 1.44
C PRO A 35 13.66 -4.60 2.44
N GLU A 36 12.33 -4.57 2.40
CA GLU A 36 11.49 -3.79 3.31
C GLU A 36 10.75 -4.70 4.29
N PRO A 37 10.60 -4.30 5.56
CA PRO A 37 9.84 -5.07 6.53
C PRO A 37 8.34 -4.99 6.25
N LEU A 38 7.70 -6.15 6.11
CA LEU A 38 6.26 -6.31 5.94
C LEU A 38 5.76 -7.41 6.88
N ARG A 39 4.47 -7.39 7.19
CA ARG A 39 3.80 -8.48 7.90
C ARG A 39 3.27 -9.47 6.89
N LEU A 40 3.72 -10.71 6.97
CA LEU A 40 3.11 -11.82 6.25
C LEU A 40 1.85 -12.26 7.01
N ASN A 41 0.73 -12.38 6.30
CA ASN A 41 -0.54 -12.81 6.84
C ASN A 41 -1.10 -13.95 6.00
N LEU A 42 -1.18 -15.14 6.59
CA LEU A 42 -1.58 -16.38 5.95
C LEU A 42 -2.91 -16.86 6.50
N THR A 43 -3.89 -16.99 5.61
CA THR A 43 -5.15 -17.69 5.84
C THR A 43 -5.13 -19.03 5.08
N MET A 44 -6.22 -19.81 5.16
CA MET A 44 -6.32 -21.06 4.40
C MET A 44 -6.27 -20.84 2.88
N GLU A 45 -6.82 -19.72 2.38
CA GLU A 45 -7.02 -19.49 0.93
C GLU A 45 -6.15 -18.36 0.36
N LEU A 46 -5.63 -17.49 1.22
CA LEU A 46 -4.97 -16.26 0.83
C LEU A 46 -3.71 -16.01 1.64
N LEU A 47 -2.64 -15.62 0.95
CA LEU A 47 -1.43 -15.06 1.54
C LEU A 47 -1.34 -13.57 1.21
N THR A 48 -1.33 -12.72 2.23
CA THR A 48 -1.17 -11.28 2.07
C THR A 48 0.13 -10.76 2.67
N LEU A 49 0.71 -9.76 2.02
CA LEU A 49 1.74 -8.93 2.60
C LEU A 49 1.10 -7.64 3.06
N GLN A 50 1.33 -7.27 4.31
CA GLN A 50 0.72 -6.10 4.92
C GLN A 50 1.78 -5.10 5.36
N ARG A 51 1.54 -3.83 5.05
CA ARG A 51 2.35 -2.71 5.55
C ARG A 51 1.63 -2.09 6.75
N LEU A 52 2.40 -1.75 7.78
CA LEU A 52 1.84 -0.98 8.90
C LEU A 52 1.69 0.47 8.46
N GLU A 53 0.46 0.94 8.41
CA GLU A 53 0.18 2.36 8.25
C GLU A 53 -0.26 2.96 9.59
N ILE A 54 0.31 4.12 9.89
CA ILE A 54 -0.12 4.94 11.01
C ILE A 54 -1.22 5.84 10.48
N VAL A 55 -2.47 5.50 10.80
CA VAL A 55 -3.65 6.29 10.49
C VAL A 55 -3.83 7.27 11.64
N THR A 56 -3.49 8.54 11.43
CA THR A 56 -3.94 9.58 12.36
C THR A 56 -5.47 9.63 12.30
N PRO A 57 -6.18 9.49 13.44
CA PRO A 57 -7.63 9.62 13.48
C PRO A 57 -8.02 11.07 13.18
N THR A 58 -8.12 11.39 11.90
CA THR A 58 -8.90 12.55 11.46
C THR A 58 -10.35 12.15 11.61
N ASN A 59 -11.09 12.90 12.44
CA ASN A 59 -12.54 12.85 12.56
C ASN A 59 -13.18 12.54 11.18
N PRO A 60 -14.15 11.61 11.07
CA PRO A 60 -14.77 11.19 9.80
C PRO A 60 -15.42 12.33 8.99
N GLN A 61 -15.38 13.57 9.47
CA GLN A 61 -15.98 14.72 8.81
C GLN A 61 -14.99 15.64 8.09
N ASN A 62 -13.67 15.61 8.34
CA ASN A 62 -12.75 16.63 7.77
C ASN A 62 -11.35 16.12 7.35
N GLY A 63 -11.15 14.81 7.11
CA GLY A 63 -9.86 14.24 6.67
C GLY A 63 -9.85 13.80 5.21
N PRO A 64 -8.68 13.79 4.52
CA PRO A 64 -8.56 13.33 3.13
C PRO A 64 -9.03 11.86 3.01
N PRO A 65 -10.04 11.56 2.17
CA PRO A 65 -10.63 10.22 2.07
C PRO A 65 -9.72 9.19 1.37
N SER A 66 -10.08 7.91 1.50
CA SER A 66 -9.29 6.78 0.97
C SER A 66 -9.02 6.86 -0.53
N GLU A 67 -7.88 6.29 -0.93
CA GLU A 67 -7.29 6.32 -2.28
C GLU A 67 -8.18 5.73 -3.39
N SER A 68 -9.19 4.93 -3.05
CA SER A 68 -10.01 4.17 -4.01
C SER A 68 -11.38 4.76 -4.32
N LYS A 69 -11.83 5.80 -3.58
CA LYS A 69 -13.18 6.35 -3.74
C LYS A 69 -13.18 7.68 -4.46
N GLU A 70 -13.83 7.73 -5.63
CA GLU A 70 -14.16 9.00 -6.30
C GLU A 70 -15.23 9.75 -5.49
N ARG A 71 -15.11 11.08 -5.46
CA ARG A 71 -16.00 11.97 -4.72
C ARG A 71 -16.47 13.08 -5.64
N MET A 72 -17.76 13.38 -5.61
CA MET A 72 -18.29 14.58 -6.24
C MET A 72 -18.37 15.69 -5.20
N VAL A 73 -17.74 16.82 -5.48
CA VAL A 73 -17.77 18.01 -4.64
C VAL A 73 -18.31 19.16 -5.46
N GLN A 74 -19.41 19.76 -5.00
CA GLN A 74 -19.96 20.97 -5.59
C GLN A 74 -19.36 22.19 -4.91
N ILE A 75 -18.86 23.12 -5.71
CA ILE A 75 -18.25 24.37 -5.26
C ILE A 75 -19.01 25.52 -5.90
N THR A 76 -19.41 26.49 -5.10
CA THR A 76 -19.99 27.74 -5.60
C THR A 76 -18.91 28.81 -5.64
N ARG A 77 -18.62 29.34 -6.82
CA ARG A 77 -17.62 30.38 -7.06
C ARG A 77 -17.96 31.65 -6.27
N GLN A 78 -16.97 32.19 -5.58
CA GLN A 78 -17.09 33.49 -4.92
C GLN A 78 -16.70 34.64 -5.86
N LYS A 79 -17.38 35.78 -5.71
CA LYS A 79 -17.13 37.01 -6.50
C LYS A 79 -15.69 37.53 -6.34
N GLN A 80 -15.11 37.37 -5.16
CA GLN A 80 -13.70 37.58 -4.88
C GLN A 80 -13.08 36.21 -4.56
N GLY A 81 -11.97 35.84 -5.20
CA GLY A 81 -11.25 34.59 -4.91
C GLY A 81 -11.61 33.37 -5.78
N GLY A 82 -12.71 33.42 -6.54
CA GLY A 82 -13.07 32.37 -7.50
C GLY A 82 -13.38 31.03 -6.82
N LEU A 83 -12.72 29.96 -7.25
CA LEU A 83 -12.87 28.62 -6.64
C LEU A 83 -11.97 28.41 -5.42
N GLY A 84 -10.99 29.27 -5.15
CA GLY A 84 -10.14 29.14 -3.97
C GLY A 84 -9.17 27.95 -3.97
N LEU A 85 -8.75 27.47 -5.14
CA LEU A 85 -7.79 26.37 -5.29
C LEU A 85 -6.71 26.68 -6.34
N SER A 86 -5.54 26.07 -6.18
CA SER A 86 -4.48 26.02 -7.20
C SER A 86 -4.33 24.60 -7.71
N ILE A 87 -4.10 24.46 -9.02
CA ILE A 87 -3.84 23.17 -9.66
C ILE A 87 -2.41 23.08 -10.20
N LYS A 88 -1.90 21.86 -10.32
CA LYS A 88 -0.64 21.50 -11.00
C LYS A 88 -0.83 20.20 -11.79
N GLY A 89 0.16 19.86 -12.60
CA GLY A 89 0.10 18.67 -13.46
C GLY A 89 -0.59 18.98 -14.79
N GLY A 90 -0.83 17.94 -15.58
CA GLY A 90 -1.24 18.04 -16.98
C GLY A 90 -0.66 16.90 -17.79
N ALA A 91 -1.34 16.54 -18.88
CA ALA A 91 -0.94 15.46 -19.76
C ALA A 91 0.50 15.62 -20.32
N GLU A 92 0.93 16.86 -20.57
CA GLU A 92 2.28 17.24 -21.01
C GLU A 92 3.37 16.86 -20.00
N HIS A 93 3.01 16.77 -18.72
CA HIS A 93 3.91 16.38 -17.63
C HIS A 93 3.72 14.92 -17.20
N LYS A 94 2.86 14.16 -17.89
CA LYS A 94 2.47 12.79 -17.51
C LYS A 94 1.96 12.69 -16.07
N LEU A 95 1.32 13.76 -15.58
CA LEU A 95 0.74 13.85 -14.24
C LEU A 95 -0.74 14.21 -14.35
N PRO A 96 -1.61 13.67 -13.49
CA PRO A 96 -3.00 14.11 -13.43
C PRO A 96 -3.09 15.59 -13.00
N ILE A 97 -4.23 16.23 -13.27
CA ILE A 97 -4.54 17.55 -12.74
C ILE A 97 -4.77 17.43 -11.23
N LEU A 98 -3.86 17.97 -10.43
CA LEU A 98 -3.82 17.83 -8.97
C LEU A 98 -4.08 19.16 -8.28
N ILE A 99 -4.85 19.15 -7.19
CA ILE A 99 -4.99 20.30 -6.29
C ILE A 99 -3.70 20.46 -5.51
N SER A 100 -2.94 21.53 -5.79
CA SER A 100 -1.68 21.83 -5.13
C SER A 100 -1.83 22.71 -3.88
N ARG A 101 -2.90 23.50 -3.82
CA ARG A 101 -3.18 24.42 -2.71
C ARG A 101 -4.68 24.68 -2.61
N ILE A 102 -5.18 24.80 -1.39
CA ILE A 102 -6.52 25.29 -1.07
C ILE A 102 -6.33 26.56 -0.23
N TYR A 103 -6.98 27.64 -0.62
CA TYR A 103 -6.86 28.94 0.04
C TYR A 103 -7.87 29.05 1.16
N LYS A 104 -7.40 29.39 2.37
CA LYS A 104 -8.25 29.53 3.56
C LYS A 104 -9.39 30.53 3.33
N ASP A 105 -10.55 30.23 3.91
CA ASP A 105 -11.76 31.06 3.88
C ASP A 105 -12.34 31.31 2.47
N GLN A 106 -11.86 30.56 1.46
CA GLN A 106 -12.36 30.64 0.08
C GLN A 106 -13.27 29.46 -0.26
N ALA A 107 -13.96 29.55 -1.40
CA ALA A 107 -14.97 28.59 -1.87
C ALA A 107 -14.58 27.11 -1.67
N ALA A 108 -13.39 26.67 -2.10
CA ALA A 108 -12.93 25.30 -1.91
C ALA A 108 -12.69 24.91 -0.45
N ASP A 109 -12.14 25.80 0.38
CA ASP A 109 -11.87 25.57 1.79
C ASP A 109 -13.17 25.44 2.60
N ILE A 110 -14.13 26.33 2.31
CA ILE A 110 -15.46 26.33 2.93
C ILE A 110 -16.19 25.00 2.69
N THR A 111 -15.95 24.32 1.56
CA THR A 111 -16.58 23.02 1.30
C THR A 111 -16.14 21.93 2.26
N GLY A 112 -14.92 22.02 2.82
CA GLY A 112 -14.31 21.00 3.68
C GLY A 112 -14.08 19.63 3.03
N GLN A 113 -14.38 19.49 1.74
CA GLN A 113 -14.47 18.19 1.05
C GLN A 113 -13.36 17.98 0.01
N LEU A 114 -12.56 19.01 -0.25
CA LEU A 114 -11.38 18.97 -1.11
C LEU A 114 -10.10 18.96 -0.28
N PHE A 115 -9.10 18.25 -0.79
CA PHE A 115 -7.81 18.14 -0.12
C PHE A 115 -6.65 18.39 -1.10
N VAL A 116 -5.57 18.96 -0.59
CA VAL A 116 -4.31 19.05 -1.35
C VAL A 116 -3.84 17.63 -1.67
N GLY A 117 -3.49 17.39 -2.94
CA GLY A 117 -3.18 16.06 -3.47
C GLY A 117 -4.38 15.33 -4.08
N ASP A 118 -5.58 15.92 -4.08
CA ASP A 118 -6.70 15.39 -4.85
C ASP A 118 -6.46 15.56 -6.36
N ALA A 119 -6.65 14.49 -7.12
CA ALA A 119 -6.68 14.51 -8.58
C ALA A 119 -8.09 14.84 -9.07
N ILE A 120 -8.23 15.85 -9.92
CA ILE A 120 -9.49 16.22 -10.57
C ILE A 120 -9.67 15.34 -11.80
N ILE A 121 -10.70 14.51 -11.77
CA ILE A 121 -11.05 13.56 -12.83
C ILE A 121 -12.04 14.19 -13.80
N LYS A 122 -13.06 14.87 -13.27
CA LYS A 122 -14.10 15.55 -14.05
C LYS A 122 -14.41 16.94 -13.53
N VAL A 123 -14.83 17.80 -14.45
CA VAL A 123 -15.42 19.11 -14.17
C VAL A 123 -16.78 19.15 -14.85
N ASN A 124 -17.86 19.35 -14.09
CA ASN A 124 -19.25 19.38 -14.59
C ASN A 124 -19.63 18.14 -15.42
N GLY A 125 -19.04 16.99 -15.12
CA GLY A 125 -19.29 15.72 -15.82
C GLY A 125 -18.35 15.43 -16.99
N GLU A 126 -17.55 16.40 -17.43
CA GLU A 126 -16.56 16.22 -18.50
C GLU A 126 -15.21 15.77 -17.95
N TYR A 127 -14.61 14.75 -18.57
CA TYR A 127 -13.30 14.23 -18.17
C TYR A 127 -12.18 15.20 -18.55
N ILE A 128 -11.29 15.51 -17.60
CA ILE A 128 -10.16 16.41 -17.83
C ILE A 128 -8.79 15.74 -17.61
N THR A 129 -8.76 14.43 -17.37
CA THR A 129 -7.54 13.68 -17.03
C THR A 129 -6.50 13.64 -18.15
N ALA A 130 -6.91 13.82 -19.41
CA ALA A 130 -6.05 13.85 -20.59
C ALA A 130 -5.77 15.27 -21.10
N CYS A 131 -6.23 16.31 -20.39
CA CYS A 131 -6.02 17.69 -20.79
C CYS A 131 -4.61 18.19 -20.41
N PRO A 132 -4.01 19.05 -21.23
CA PRO A 132 -2.89 19.90 -20.82
C PRO A 132 -3.24 20.79 -19.63
N HIS A 133 -2.23 21.29 -18.91
CA HIS A 133 -2.43 22.17 -17.76
C HIS A 133 -3.29 23.40 -18.10
N ASP A 134 -2.94 24.11 -19.17
CA ASP A 134 -3.60 25.35 -19.58
C ASP A 134 -5.06 25.13 -19.96
N ASP A 135 -5.36 23.99 -20.61
CA ASP A 135 -6.73 23.61 -20.96
C ASP A 135 -7.56 23.31 -19.71
N ALA A 136 -6.98 22.59 -18.73
CA ALA A 136 -7.64 22.35 -17.46
C ALA A 136 -7.94 23.64 -16.68
N VAL A 137 -7.02 24.62 -16.72
CA VAL A 137 -7.22 25.96 -16.14
C VAL A 137 -8.38 26.67 -16.84
N ASN A 138 -8.44 26.62 -18.17
CA ASN A 138 -9.50 27.24 -18.95
C ASN A 138 -10.87 26.61 -18.67
N ILE A 139 -10.94 25.28 -18.60
CA ILE A 139 -12.16 24.54 -18.25
C ILE A 139 -12.66 24.96 -16.86
N LEU A 140 -11.79 24.97 -15.84
CA LEU A 140 -12.15 25.38 -14.48
C LEU A 140 -12.55 26.86 -14.38
N ARG A 141 -11.96 27.73 -15.21
CA ARG A 141 -12.30 29.15 -15.27
C ARG A 141 -13.69 29.37 -15.89
N ASN A 142 -14.02 28.60 -16.92
CA ASN A 142 -15.25 28.74 -17.70
C ASN A 142 -16.40 27.83 -17.22
N ALA A 143 -16.19 27.01 -16.20
CA ALA A 143 -17.17 26.08 -15.64
C ALA A 143 -18.40 26.72 -14.96
N GLY A 144 -18.55 28.05 -15.03
CA GLY A 144 -19.65 28.80 -14.42
C GLY A 144 -19.49 29.04 -12.92
N ASP A 145 -20.61 29.42 -12.29
CA ASP A 145 -20.68 29.75 -10.86
C ASP A 145 -20.83 28.52 -9.97
N ILE A 146 -21.51 27.47 -10.44
CA ILE A 146 -21.62 26.19 -9.74
C ILE A 146 -20.77 25.17 -10.48
N VAL A 147 -19.71 24.70 -9.83
CA VAL A 147 -18.76 23.76 -10.40
C VAL A 147 -18.82 22.45 -9.63
N VAL A 148 -19.08 21.35 -10.32
CA VAL A 148 -19.08 20.00 -9.75
C VAL A 148 -17.80 19.30 -10.14
N LEU A 149 -16.92 19.04 -9.16
CA LEU A 149 -15.67 18.33 -9.37
C LEU A 149 -15.83 16.86 -8.98
N THR A 150 -15.43 15.94 -9.85
CA THR A 150 -15.18 14.55 -9.47
C THR A 150 -13.70 14.40 -9.14
N VAL A 151 -13.37 14.09 -7.89
CA VAL A 151 -11.99 14.02 -7.39
C VAL A 151 -11.66 12.66 -6.78
N LYS A 152 -10.38 12.30 -6.79
CA LYS A 152 -9.83 11.11 -6.14
C LYS A 152 -8.54 11.47 -5.41
N HIS A 153 -8.39 11.02 -4.17
CA HIS A 153 -7.19 11.36 -3.39
C HIS A 153 -5.96 10.63 -3.94
N TYR A 154 -4.90 11.36 -4.29
CA TYR A 154 -3.69 10.82 -4.90
C TYR A 154 -2.49 10.97 -3.97
N ARG A 155 -2.33 10.02 -3.03
CA ARG A 155 -1.36 10.07 -1.93
C ARG A 155 0.09 10.15 -2.39
N ALA A 156 0.40 9.60 -3.56
CA ALA A 156 1.73 9.65 -4.16
C ALA A 156 2.20 11.10 -4.47
N ALA A 157 1.29 12.06 -4.64
CA ALA A 157 1.64 13.46 -4.88
C ALA A 157 1.84 14.29 -3.59
N THR A 158 1.26 13.88 -2.46
CA THR A 158 1.30 14.65 -1.21
C THR A 158 2.73 15.01 -0.75
N PRO A 159 3.73 14.10 -0.80
CA PRO A 159 5.11 14.42 -0.43
C PRO A 159 5.78 15.46 -1.35
N PHE A 160 5.40 15.50 -2.64
CA PHE A 160 5.99 16.42 -3.62
C PHE A 160 5.39 17.82 -3.53
N LEU A 161 4.11 17.93 -3.16
CA LEU A 161 3.41 19.20 -3.00
C LEU A 161 3.78 19.90 -1.67
N GLN A 162 4.00 19.15 -0.59
CA GLN A 162 4.37 19.70 0.71
C GLN A 162 5.79 20.29 0.75
N LYS A 163 6.74 19.75 -0.02
CA LYS A 163 8.13 20.22 -0.04
C LYS A 163 8.28 21.65 -0.61
N GLN A 164 7.28 22.17 -1.31
CA GLN A 164 7.26 23.53 -1.84
C GLN A 164 6.51 24.54 -0.96
N LEU A 165 5.66 24.11 -0.02
CA LEU A 165 4.99 25.01 0.94
C LEU A 165 5.97 25.64 1.94
N ALA A 166 7.15 25.04 2.15
CA ALA A 166 8.20 25.58 3.01
C ALA A 166 9.15 26.56 2.29
N LYS A 167 8.94 26.85 0.99
CA LYS A 167 9.86 27.68 0.20
C LYS A 167 9.29 29.01 -0.31
N ASP A 168 8.00 29.26 -0.13
CA ASP A 168 7.34 30.51 -0.53
C ASP A 168 6.66 31.18 0.68
N THR A 169 7.45 31.66 1.64
CA THR A 169 7.07 32.82 2.46
C THR A 169 7.78 34.03 1.86
N PRO A 170 7.06 35.04 1.34
CA PRO A 170 7.69 36.31 1.00
C PRO A 170 7.94 37.07 2.31
N ASP A 171 9.22 37.33 2.59
CA ASP A 171 9.62 38.40 3.50
C ASP A 171 8.98 39.70 2.98
N SER A 172 8.04 40.26 3.74
CA SER A 172 7.66 41.66 3.59
C SER A 172 8.39 42.45 4.65
N ASP A 173 9.30 43.29 4.18
CA ASP A 173 9.97 44.34 4.94
C ASP A 173 9.00 45.14 5.83
N ASN A 174 9.26 45.17 7.13
CA ASN A 174 8.99 46.34 7.96
C ASN A 174 10.04 46.45 9.07
N ASP A 175 11.19 47.00 8.70
CA ASP A 175 12.18 47.51 9.64
C ASP A 175 11.62 48.76 10.34
N THR A 176 11.39 48.69 11.65
CA THR A 176 11.39 49.86 12.56
C THR A 176 11.72 49.39 13.98
N THR A 177 13.02 49.40 14.27
CA THR A 177 13.66 49.92 15.51
C THR A 177 13.09 49.49 16.87
N CYS A 178 13.88 48.76 17.68
CA CYS A 178 14.54 49.28 18.89
C CYS A 178 15.08 48.18 19.84
N ALA A 179 16.41 48.19 19.98
CA ALA A 179 17.21 48.08 21.20
C ALA A 179 17.17 46.81 22.09
N GLU A 180 18.35 46.17 22.14
CA GLU A 180 19.13 45.78 23.34
C GLU A 180 18.42 44.93 24.43
N LEU A 181 18.92 43.75 24.79
CA LEU A 181 20.11 43.59 25.63
C LEU A 181 20.68 42.16 25.58
N LYS A 182 21.97 42.09 25.91
CA LYS A 182 22.91 40.96 25.87
C LYS A 182 22.75 39.95 27.01
N ALA A 183 23.50 38.84 26.83
CA ALA A 183 24.22 38.04 27.83
C ALA A 183 23.37 37.02 28.61
N ASP A 184 23.87 35.87 29.05
CA ASP A 184 25.00 34.97 28.77
C ASP A 184 24.72 33.71 29.65
N GLU A 185 25.47 32.63 29.45
CA GLU A 185 25.69 31.43 30.31
C GLU A 185 24.79 31.22 31.56
N GLY A 186 24.14 30.07 31.76
CA GLY A 186 24.80 28.79 32.04
C GLY A 186 24.38 28.25 33.42
N TYR A 187 24.27 26.92 33.50
CA TYR A 187 24.32 26.07 34.71
C TYR A 187 23.13 25.97 35.71
N LYS A 188 22.58 24.74 35.70
CA LYS A 188 22.37 23.79 36.82
C LYS A 188 21.37 24.05 37.95
N SER A 189 20.36 23.16 37.94
CA SER A 189 19.98 22.19 38.99
C SER A 189 19.38 22.63 40.33
N SER A 190 18.18 22.08 40.55
CA SER A 190 17.73 21.33 41.73
C SER A 190 17.18 22.05 42.99
N VAL A 191 15.88 21.79 43.21
CA VAL A 191 15.24 21.27 44.44
C VAL A 191 15.31 22.13 45.71
N ASN A 192 14.17 22.69 46.18
CA ASN A 192 13.37 22.09 47.26
C ASN A 192 12.06 22.83 47.63
N ASN A 193 11.10 22.02 48.05
CA ASN A 193 9.87 22.21 48.84
C ASN A 193 9.55 23.54 49.54
N GLY A 194 8.25 23.88 49.53
CA GLY A 194 7.51 24.16 50.77
C GLY A 194 6.49 25.32 50.80
N GLY A 195 5.21 25.02 50.52
CA GLY A 195 4.04 25.48 51.29
C GLY A 195 3.53 26.93 51.18
N GLY A 196 2.28 27.08 50.71
CA GLY A 196 1.46 28.29 50.95
C GLY A 196 0.28 28.42 49.98
N GLY A 197 -0.92 28.02 50.40
CA GLY A 197 -2.12 28.00 49.55
C GLY A 197 -2.75 29.38 49.31
N THR A 198 -3.32 29.57 48.12
CA THR A 198 -4.43 30.49 47.85
C THR A 198 -5.32 29.96 46.72
N ILE A 199 -6.58 30.39 46.78
CA ILE A 199 -7.79 29.82 46.19
C ILE A 199 -7.99 30.26 44.72
N SER A 200 -8.48 29.31 43.91
CA SER A 200 -9.28 29.42 42.68
C SER A 200 -8.88 30.38 41.54
N ARG A 201 -8.65 29.79 40.36
CA ARG A 201 -9.37 30.12 39.11
C ARG A 201 -9.29 28.92 38.16
N SER A 202 -10.42 28.24 38.00
CA SER A 202 -10.63 27.16 37.04
C SER A 202 -10.58 27.71 35.61
N CYS A 203 -9.44 27.53 34.95
CA CYS A 203 -9.34 27.70 33.51
C CYS A 203 -9.60 26.33 32.87
N SER A 204 -10.86 26.07 32.52
CA SER A 204 -11.28 24.92 31.71
C SER A 204 -10.62 25.02 30.33
N ARG A 205 -9.42 24.46 30.16
CA ARG A 205 -8.91 24.15 28.83
C ARG A 205 -9.81 23.05 28.26
N PRO A 206 -10.34 23.18 27.03
CA PRO A 206 -10.98 22.04 26.38
C PRO A 206 -9.91 20.95 26.26
N MET A 207 -10.19 19.78 26.82
CA MET A 207 -9.37 18.59 26.59
C MET A 207 -9.33 18.37 25.08
N SER A 208 -8.20 18.68 24.47
CA SER A 208 -7.84 18.10 23.19
C SER A 208 -7.80 16.60 23.42
N ILE A 209 -8.84 15.90 23.00
CA ILE A 209 -8.76 14.45 22.80
C ILE A 209 -7.76 14.29 21.66
N CYS A 210 -6.48 14.22 22.01
CA CYS A 210 -5.45 13.70 21.13
C CYS A 210 -5.77 12.22 20.99
N SER A 211 -6.61 11.89 20.01
CA SER A 211 -6.85 10.52 19.61
C SER A 211 -5.52 9.96 19.10
N GLU A 212 -4.99 8.98 19.83
CA GLU A 212 -3.72 8.33 19.53
C GLU A 212 -3.71 7.85 18.06
N PRO A 213 -2.59 7.99 17.35
CA PRO A 213 -2.50 7.52 15.97
C PRO A 213 -2.79 6.01 15.91
N GLU A 214 -3.85 5.62 15.20
CA GLU A 214 -4.31 4.25 15.08
C GLU A 214 -3.42 3.50 14.08
N LYS A 215 -2.82 2.40 14.52
CA LYS A 215 -1.96 1.56 13.68
C LYS A 215 -2.82 0.52 12.96
N ARG A 216 -2.89 0.59 11.64
CA ARG A 216 -3.65 -0.37 10.82
C ARG A 216 -2.74 -1.07 9.82
N TRP A 217 -2.87 -2.39 9.74
CA TRP A 217 -2.25 -3.19 8.69
C TRP A 217 -3.04 -3.06 7.38
N MET A 218 -2.36 -2.69 6.30
CA MET A 218 -2.93 -2.55 4.97
C MET A 218 -2.31 -3.58 4.04
N ASP A 219 -3.13 -4.33 3.31
CA ASP A 219 -2.66 -5.30 2.31
C ASP A 219 -2.03 -4.56 1.12
N VAL A 220 -0.77 -4.89 0.82
CA VAL A 220 -0.03 -4.37 -0.35
C VAL A 220 0.07 -5.40 -1.48
N VAL A 221 0.06 -6.69 -1.13
CA VAL A 221 0.06 -7.80 -2.08
C VAL A 221 -0.87 -8.88 -1.54
N ALA A 222 -1.65 -9.49 -2.42
CA ALA A 222 -2.53 -10.61 -2.10
C ALA A 222 -2.35 -11.72 -3.15
N VAL A 223 -1.96 -12.91 -2.68
CA VAL A 223 -1.74 -14.09 -3.54
C VAL A 223 -2.74 -15.18 -3.14
N PRO A 224 -3.73 -15.49 -4.00
CA PRO A 224 -4.59 -16.65 -3.83
C PRO A 224 -3.75 -17.94 -3.83
N LEU A 225 -4.01 -18.83 -2.88
CA LEU A 225 -3.23 -20.06 -2.70
C LEU A 225 -3.72 -21.23 -3.57
N MET A 226 -4.93 -21.15 -4.12
CA MET A 226 -5.44 -22.16 -5.04
C MET A 226 -4.52 -22.27 -6.25
N MET A 227 -3.90 -23.45 -6.43
CA MET A 227 -2.91 -23.72 -7.48
C MET A 227 -1.76 -22.69 -7.52
N ALA A 228 -1.44 -22.06 -6.40
CA ALA A 228 -0.19 -21.31 -6.26
C ALA A 228 1.00 -22.28 -6.21
N TYR A 229 2.20 -21.73 -6.22
CA TYR A 229 3.40 -22.49 -5.87
C TYR A 229 4.39 -21.66 -5.08
N VAL A 230 5.16 -22.37 -4.28
CA VAL A 230 6.27 -21.82 -3.52
C VAL A 230 7.57 -22.22 -4.20
N THR A 231 8.46 -21.25 -4.41
CA THR A 231 9.79 -21.53 -4.94
C THR A 231 10.86 -20.86 -4.10
N ARG A 232 11.96 -21.58 -3.90
CA ARG A 232 13.19 -21.05 -3.33
C ARG A 232 14.25 -20.79 -4.39
N TYR A 233 14.02 -21.20 -5.62
CA TYR A 233 15.01 -21.09 -6.69
C TYR A 233 14.93 -19.74 -7.38
N ILE A 234 16.10 -19.18 -7.72
CA ILE A 234 16.20 -18.00 -8.55
C ILE A 234 15.53 -18.30 -9.89
N TYR A 235 14.59 -17.45 -10.28
CA TYR A 235 13.77 -17.65 -11.47
C TYR A 235 14.66 -17.89 -12.70
N GLY A 236 14.34 -18.93 -13.48
CA GLY A 236 15.11 -19.28 -14.66
C GLY A 236 16.34 -20.16 -14.40
N THR A 237 16.65 -20.54 -13.16
CA THR A 237 17.88 -21.25 -12.78
C THR A 237 17.65 -22.36 -11.75
N ASP A 238 18.65 -23.20 -11.50
CA ASP A 238 18.72 -24.18 -10.41
C ASP A 238 19.34 -23.62 -9.12
N LYS A 239 19.65 -22.32 -9.07
CA LYS A 239 20.30 -21.71 -7.92
C LYS A 239 19.30 -21.47 -6.79
N LEU A 240 19.55 -22.07 -5.64
CA LEU A 240 18.73 -21.90 -4.45
C LEU A 240 18.97 -20.52 -3.80
N ARG A 241 17.91 -19.83 -3.41
CA ARG A 241 17.99 -18.66 -2.53
C ARG A 241 18.20 -19.14 -1.09
N PRO A 242 19.33 -18.76 -0.44
CA PRO A 242 19.51 -19.03 0.96
C PRO A 242 18.50 -18.21 1.76
N ASN A 243 17.85 -18.83 2.74
CA ASN A 243 16.99 -18.14 3.70
C ASN A 243 15.84 -17.30 3.10
N ALA A 244 15.44 -17.60 1.87
CA ALA A 244 14.39 -16.86 1.19
C ALA A 244 13.53 -17.77 0.30
N PHE A 245 12.33 -17.29 0.01
CA PHE A 245 11.36 -17.94 -0.86
C PHE A 245 10.45 -16.91 -1.54
N GLU A 246 9.70 -17.35 -2.53
CA GLU A 246 8.74 -16.57 -3.28
C GLU A 246 7.48 -17.42 -3.44
N VAL A 247 6.30 -16.82 -3.28
CA VAL A 247 5.02 -17.46 -3.57
C VAL A 247 4.41 -16.80 -4.79
N ARG A 248 4.00 -17.62 -5.75
CA ARG A 248 3.37 -17.17 -6.99
C ARG A 248 2.00 -17.79 -7.14
N GLY A 249 1.01 -16.93 -7.38
CA GLY A 249 -0.37 -17.32 -7.61
C GLY A 249 -0.62 -17.73 -9.06
N ILE A 250 -1.78 -18.33 -9.27
CA ILE A 250 -2.29 -18.80 -10.57
C ILE A 250 -2.30 -17.71 -11.66
N ASN A 251 -2.53 -16.45 -11.30
CA ASN A 251 -2.59 -15.32 -12.25
C ASN A 251 -1.24 -14.62 -12.46
N GLY A 252 -0.13 -15.23 -12.03
CA GLY A 252 1.20 -14.64 -12.09
C GLY A 252 1.50 -13.62 -10.98
N THR A 253 0.55 -13.34 -10.09
CA THR A 253 0.78 -12.50 -8.90
C THR A 253 1.91 -13.08 -8.05
N SER A 254 2.87 -12.26 -7.64
CA SER A 254 4.03 -12.67 -6.85
C SER A 254 4.09 -11.90 -5.54
N THR A 255 4.50 -12.55 -4.46
CA THR A 255 4.86 -11.91 -3.19
C THR A 255 6.15 -11.09 -3.27
N GLY A 256 6.91 -11.18 -4.36
CA GLY A 256 8.33 -10.87 -4.33
C GLY A 256 9.11 -11.86 -3.46
N ILE A 257 10.38 -11.57 -3.24
CA ILE A 257 11.28 -12.44 -2.49
C ILE A 257 11.13 -12.13 -1.00
N ILE A 258 10.60 -13.10 -0.27
CA ILE A 258 10.46 -13.08 1.18
C ILE A 258 11.74 -13.65 1.79
N HIS A 259 12.40 -12.85 2.62
CA HIS A 259 13.61 -13.20 3.35
C HIS A 259 13.28 -13.46 4.82
N CYS A 260 13.85 -14.53 5.36
CA CYS A 260 13.70 -14.95 6.74
C CYS A 260 15.09 -15.04 7.40
N ASP A 261 15.28 -14.38 8.54
CA ASP A 261 16.58 -14.43 9.24
C ASP A 261 16.82 -15.77 9.96
N ASP A 262 15.74 -16.53 10.21
CA ASP A 262 15.76 -17.81 10.93
C ASP A 262 15.28 -18.96 10.03
N LEU A 263 16.09 -20.01 9.92
CA LEU A 263 15.84 -21.19 9.10
C LEU A 263 14.65 -22.02 9.62
N ALA A 264 14.41 -22.06 10.93
CA ALA A 264 13.27 -22.75 11.51
C ALA A 264 11.96 -22.02 11.15
N ILE A 265 11.96 -20.69 11.21
CA ILE A 265 10.81 -19.87 10.80
C ILE A 265 10.57 -19.98 9.29
N LEU A 266 11.63 -19.97 8.47
CA LEU A 266 11.52 -20.25 7.04
C LEU A 266 10.85 -21.60 6.78
N SER A 267 11.35 -22.66 7.43
CA SER A 267 10.81 -24.02 7.27
C SER A 267 9.32 -24.09 7.65
N GLN A 268 8.93 -23.44 8.74
CA GLN A 268 7.53 -23.37 9.16
C GLN A 268 6.66 -22.64 8.14
N TRP A 269 7.09 -21.47 7.65
CA TRP A 269 6.34 -20.76 6.60
C TRP A 269 6.17 -21.60 5.34
N LEU A 270 7.24 -22.21 4.85
CA LEU A 270 7.20 -23.09 3.68
C LEU A 270 6.21 -24.23 3.88
N LYS A 271 6.25 -24.91 5.04
CA LYS A 271 5.33 -26.01 5.36
C LYS A 271 3.89 -25.53 5.36
N LEU A 272 3.59 -24.47 6.11
CA LEU A 272 2.23 -23.94 6.26
C LEU A 272 1.62 -23.50 4.93
N ILE A 273 2.40 -22.82 4.09
CA ILE A 273 1.94 -22.36 2.78
C ILE A 273 1.75 -23.55 1.84
N ASN A 274 2.70 -24.48 1.78
CA ASN A 274 2.56 -25.67 0.92
C ASN A 274 1.36 -26.53 1.33
N ASP A 275 1.15 -26.76 2.63
CA ASP A 275 0.02 -27.55 3.12
C ASP A 275 -1.32 -26.94 2.65
N ASN A 276 -1.46 -25.61 2.72
CA ASN A 276 -2.64 -24.90 2.22
C ASN A 276 -2.80 -25.03 0.70
N VAL A 277 -1.72 -24.78 -0.06
CA VAL A 277 -1.71 -24.87 -1.53
C VAL A 277 -2.10 -26.28 -2.00
N VAL A 278 -1.48 -27.30 -1.42
CA VAL A 278 -1.76 -28.71 -1.75
C VAL A 278 -3.20 -29.07 -1.39
N GLY A 279 -3.67 -28.65 -0.20
CA GLY A 279 -5.04 -28.88 0.23
C GLY A 279 -6.09 -28.30 -0.73
N LEU A 280 -5.93 -27.03 -1.13
CA LEU A 280 -6.83 -26.37 -2.08
C LEU A 280 -6.76 -26.97 -3.47
N THR A 281 -5.55 -27.28 -3.95
CA THR A 281 -5.36 -27.91 -5.26
C THR A 281 -6.05 -29.27 -5.28
N HIS A 282 -5.89 -30.09 -4.24
CA HIS A 282 -6.56 -31.38 -4.14
C HIS A 282 -8.09 -31.26 -4.04
N LEU A 283 -8.60 -30.25 -3.32
CA LEU A 283 -10.04 -29.97 -3.28
C LEU A 283 -10.57 -29.62 -4.67
N GLN A 284 -9.86 -28.76 -5.41
CA GLN A 284 -10.23 -28.39 -6.77
C GLN A 284 -10.22 -29.61 -7.71
N MET A 285 -9.22 -30.50 -7.58
CA MET A 285 -9.15 -31.75 -8.33
C MET A 285 -10.38 -32.63 -8.08
N LYS A 286 -10.80 -32.77 -6.83
CA LYS A 286 -12.02 -33.51 -6.45
C LYS A 286 -13.27 -32.90 -7.08
N LEU A 287 -13.35 -31.58 -7.14
CA LEU A 287 -14.49 -30.89 -7.78
C LEU A 287 -14.53 -31.15 -9.28
N TYR A 288 -13.40 -31.06 -9.99
CA TYR A 288 -13.32 -31.39 -11.42
C TYR A 288 -13.70 -32.85 -11.69
N ASN A 289 -13.18 -33.79 -10.88
CA ASN A 289 -13.44 -35.21 -11.04
C ASN A 289 -14.90 -35.64 -10.82
N ARG A 290 -15.76 -34.76 -10.30
CA ARG A 290 -17.21 -35.01 -10.27
C ARG A 290 -17.83 -35.07 -11.65
N ASN A 291 -17.19 -34.41 -12.63
CA ASN A 291 -17.70 -34.29 -13.99
C ASN A 291 -17.03 -35.28 -14.97
N PHE A 292 -16.07 -36.10 -14.51
CA PHE A 292 -15.35 -37.07 -15.34
C PHE A 292 -15.73 -38.51 -15.01
N ALA A 293 -15.79 -39.34 -16.06
CA ALA A 293 -15.83 -40.79 -15.91
C ALA A 293 -14.57 -41.29 -15.19
N VAL A 294 -14.64 -42.45 -14.52
CA VAL A 294 -13.54 -42.96 -13.68
C VAL A 294 -12.20 -43.03 -14.43
N GLY A 295 -12.21 -43.46 -15.70
CA GLY A 295 -11.01 -43.56 -16.54
C GLY A 295 -10.48 -42.24 -17.11
N GLU A 296 -11.20 -41.13 -16.93
CA GLU A 296 -10.82 -39.79 -17.41
C GLU A 296 -10.56 -38.81 -16.26
N ARG A 297 -10.48 -39.32 -15.03
CA ARG A 297 -10.24 -38.48 -13.86
C ARG A 297 -8.82 -37.96 -13.85
N ILE A 298 -8.69 -36.77 -13.27
CA ILE A 298 -7.42 -36.17 -12.91
C ILE A 298 -6.85 -36.97 -11.73
N GLU A 299 -5.70 -37.60 -11.94
CA GLU A 299 -4.96 -38.33 -10.92
C GLU A 299 -3.96 -37.43 -10.20
N TYR A 300 -3.43 -36.43 -10.91
CA TYR A 300 -2.47 -35.48 -10.39
C TYR A 300 -2.61 -34.13 -11.10
N MET A 301 -2.47 -33.05 -10.34
CA MET A 301 -2.19 -31.74 -10.92
C MET A 301 -1.32 -30.91 -9.97
N GLY A 302 -0.37 -30.16 -10.53
CA GLY A 302 0.55 -29.36 -9.74
C GLY A 302 1.69 -28.74 -10.55
N TRP A 303 2.44 -27.87 -9.91
CA TRP A 303 3.59 -27.21 -10.54
C TRP A 303 4.82 -28.12 -10.58
N VAL A 304 5.46 -28.15 -11.74
CA VAL A 304 6.75 -28.81 -12.01
C VAL A 304 7.71 -27.82 -12.66
N ASN A 305 9.00 -28.15 -12.71
CA ASN A 305 10.00 -27.36 -13.41
C ASN A 305 10.45 -28.09 -14.69
N GLU A 306 10.24 -27.45 -15.83
CA GLU A 306 10.72 -27.93 -17.13
C GLU A 306 12.13 -27.40 -17.36
N GLY A 307 13.09 -28.30 -17.54
CA GLY A 307 14.46 -27.95 -17.94
C GLY A 307 14.50 -27.50 -19.39
N VAL A 308 15.10 -26.35 -19.66
CA VAL A 308 15.24 -25.76 -21.00
C VAL A 308 16.64 -26.08 -21.52
N ILE A 309 16.70 -26.67 -22.72
CA ILE A 309 17.95 -26.99 -23.41
C ILE A 309 18.32 -25.81 -24.30
N ASN A 310 19.38 -25.08 -23.94
CA ASN A 310 19.93 -23.98 -24.75
C ASN A 310 21.41 -24.26 -25.08
N ASN A 311 21.80 -24.09 -26.34
CA ASN A 311 23.20 -24.08 -26.81
C ASN A 311 24.10 -25.21 -26.26
N ASN A 312 23.66 -26.46 -26.34
CA ASN A 312 24.40 -27.66 -25.89
C ASN A 312 24.78 -27.71 -24.40
N ILE A 313 24.23 -26.83 -23.56
CA ILE A 313 24.36 -26.92 -22.11
C ILE A 313 22.99 -27.21 -21.53
N SER A 314 22.71 -28.50 -21.36
CA SER A 314 21.47 -28.97 -20.76
C SER A 314 21.37 -28.52 -19.30
N TRP A 315 20.13 -28.33 -18.81
CA TRP A 315 19.82 -28.24 -17.37
C TRP A 315 20.33 -26.98 -16.64
N GLN A 316 20.66 -25.90 -17.35
CA GLN A 316 21.01 -24.63 -16.70
C GLN A 316 19.86 -23.64 -16.60
N SER A 317 18.79 -23.83 -17.37
CA SER A 317 17.61 -22.99 -17.31
C SER A 317 16.37 -23.83 -17.04
N TYR A 318 15.49 -23.29 -16.20
CA TYR A 318 14.25 -23.94 -15.79
C TYR A 318 13.11 -22.96 -15.82
N LYS A 319 11.94 -23.43 -16.26
CA LYS A 319 10.70 -22.66 -16.22
C LYS A 319 9.59 -23.46 -15.53
N PRO A 320 8.76 -22.80 -14.71
CA PRO A 320 7.64 -23.46 -14.08
C PRO A 320 6.59 -23.84 -15.14
N ARG A 321 6.03 -25.05 -14.99
CA ARG A 321 4.91 -25.56 -15.78
C ARG A 321 3.89 -26.20 -14.85
N PHE A 322 2.62 -26.09 -15.21
CA PHE A 322 1.56 -26.79 -14.50
C PHE A 322 1.30 -28.13 -15.19
N LEU A 323 1.61 -29.22 -14.51
CA LEU A 323 1.40 -30.59 -14.98
C LEU A 323 0.00 -31.06 -14.58
N LEU A 324 -0.65 -31.78 -15.49
CA LEU A 324 -1.93 -32.43 -15.29
C LEU A 324 -1.85 -33.86 -15.84
N LEU A 325 -2.17 -34.84 -15.00
CA LEU A 325 -2.33 -36.25 -15.38
C LEU A 325 -3.82 -36.58 -15.34
N LYS A 326 -4.43 -36.83 -16.50
CA LYS A 326 -5.87 -37.09 -16.66
C LYS A 326 -6.07 -38.37 -17.44
N GLY A 327 -6.55 -39.43 -16.79
CA GLY A 327 -6.58 -40.76 -17.40
C GLY A 327 -5.20 -41.16 -17.92
N THR A 328 -5.08 -41.43 -19.22
CA THR A 328 -3.80 -41.75 -19.88
C THR A 328 -3.08 -40.53 -20.47
N GLU A 329 -3.65 -39.33 -20.34
CA GLU A 329 -3.12 -38.10 -20.92
C GLU A 329 -2.19 -37.37 -19.95
N VAL A 330 -1.08 -36.88 -20.49
CA VAL A 330 -0.15 -35.98 -19.80
C VAL A 330 -0.24 -34.62 -20.47
N MET A 331 -0.63 -33.60 -19.71
CA MET A 331 -0.75 -32.23 -20.20
C MET A 331 0.17 -31.29 -19.40
N LEU A 332 0.77 -30.34 -20.10
CA LEU A 332 1.63 -29.31 -19.52
C LEU A 332 1.12 -27.93 -19.95
N PHE A 333 0.90 -27.06 -18.97
CA PHE A 333 0.40 -25.70 -19.18
C PHE A 333 1.39 -24.67 -18.66
N GLU A 334 1.35 -23.47 -19.23
CA GLU A 334 2.09 -22.32 -18.68
C GLU A 334 1.43 -21.77 -17.41
N THR A 335 0.10 -21.81 -17.38
CA THR A 335 -0.72 -21.41 -16.23
C THR A 335 -1.79 -22.47 -15.96
N PRO A 336 -2.20 -22.69 -14.71
CA PRO A 336 -3.22 -23.67 -14.38
C PRO A 336 -4.53 -23.42 -15.15
N PRO A 337 -5.16 -24.44 -15.73
CA PRO A 337 -6.42 -24.30 -16.46
C PRO A 337 -7.59 -24.07 -15.51
N VAL A 338 -8.14 -22.85 -15.51
CA VAL A 338 -9.20 -22.41 -14.57
C VAL A 338 -10.63 -22.66 -15.08
N SER A 339 -10.81 -22.84 -16.39
CA SER A 339 -12.15 -22.88 -17.01
C SER A 339 -12.36 -24.00 -18.03
N LYS A 340 -11.32 -24.79 -18.37
CA LYS A 340 -11.42 -25.91 -19.32
C LYS A 340 -10.38 -26.98 -18.94
N ILE A 341 -10.85 -28.09 -18.38
CA ILE A 341 -10.13 -29.38 -18.27
C ILE A 341 -11.09 -30.46 -18.77
#